data_AF-A0A5Q0EPV7-F1
#
_entry.id   AF-A0A5Q0EPV7-F1
#
_cell.length_a   1.000
_cell.length_b   1.000
_cell.length_c   1.000
_cell.angle_alpha   90.00
_cell.angle_beta   90.00
_cell.angle_gamma   90.00
#
_symmetry.space_group_name_H-M   'P 1'
#
loop_
_entity.id
_entity.type
_entity.pdbx_description
1 polymer ?
#
loop_
_entity_poly.entity_id
_entity_poly.type
_entity_poly.pdbx_seq_one_letter_code
_entity_poly.pdbx_strand_id
1 'polypeptide(L)'
;MQHEKRSFRHESLHDAEGIQAILQALGRGLEKNRLSFSDEEGEIHLDPNGLLNLKLTASKEEGRQRLNLRISWQVEDQAKTKKNLKIK
;
A
#
# COMPACT_ATOMS: atom_id res chain seq x y z
N MET A 1 24.65 -3.11 -4.33
CA MET A 1 23.77 -1.96 -4.63
C MET A 1 22.35 -2.47 -4.48
N GLN A 2 21.54 -1.87 -3.59
CA GLN A 2 20.14 -2.26 -3.47
C GLN A 2 19.40 -1.82 -4.73
N HIS A 3 18.65 -2.73 -5.35
CA HIS A 3 17.86 -2.45 -6.54
C HIS A 3 16.43 -2.10 -6.12
N GLU A 4 15.86 -1.06 -6.73
CA GLU A 4 14.46 -0.72 -6.55
C GLU A 4 13.58 -1.83 -7.15
N LYS A 5 12.77 -2.47 -6.30
CA LYS A 5 11.87 -3.55 -6.69
C LYS A 5 10.57 -3.00 -7.26
N ARG A 6 9.98 -3.72 -8.21
CA ARG A 6 8.61 -3.46 -8.71
C ARG A 6 7.51 -4.04 -7.82
N SER A 7 7.83 -5.01 -6.97
CA SER A 7 6.90 -5.65 -6.04
C SER A 7 7.63 -6.11 -4.78
N PHE A 8 6.90 -6.16 -3.68
CA PHE A 8 7.37 -6.67 -2.39
C PHE A 8 6.35 -7.67 -1.85
N ARG A 9 6.82 -8.85 -1.41
CA ARG A 9 5.99 -9.90 -0.81
C ARG A 9 6.70 -10.41 0.43
N HIS A 10 6.05 -10.27 1.58
CA HIS A 10 6.51 -10.81 2.84
C HIS A 10 5.39 -11.63 3.48
N GLU A 11 5.72 -12.80 4.02
CA GLU A 11 4.79 -13.70 4.67
C GLU A 11 5.43 -14.21 5.97
N SER A 12 4.74 -13.96 7.09
CA SER A 12 5.23 -14.28 8.42
C SER A 12 4.07 -14.70 9.32
N LEU A 13 4.40 -15.42 10.40
CA LEU A 13 3.46 -15.82 11.44
C LEU A 13 3.70 -14.98 12.69
N HIS A 14 2.65 -14.32 13.16
CA HIS A 14 2.68 -13.49 14.37
C HIS A 14 1.42 -13.74 15.21
N ASP A 15 1.50 -13.38 16.48
CA ASP A 15 0.33 -13.23 17.34
C ASP A 15 -0.40 -11.91 17.08
N ALA A 16 -1.48 -11.67 17.83
CA ALA A 16 -2.30 -10.47 17.65
C ALA A 16 -1.51 -9.17 17.88
N GLU A 17 -0.59 -9.16 18.85
CA GLU A 17 0.25 -7.99 19.16
C GLU A 17 1.23 -7.70 18.02
N GLY A 18 1.90 -8.72 17.49
CA GLY A 18 2.77 -8.59 16.33
C GLY A 18 2.04 -8.07 15.09
N ILE A 19 0.84 -8.60 14.81
CA ILE A 19 -0.01 -8.09 13.72
C ILE A 19 -0.40 -6.63 13.96
N GLN A 20 -0.77 -6.25 15.19
CA GLN A 20 -1.10 -4.87 15.54
C GLN A 20 0.09 -3.93 15.30
N ALA A 21 1.30 -4.33 15.68
CA ALA A 21 2.50 -3.53 15.46
C ALA A 21 2.76 -3.25 13.98
N ILE A 22 2.55 -4.26 13.11
CA ILE A 22 2.64 -4.12 11.65
C ILE A 22 1.58 -3.15 11.14
N LEU A 23 0.32 -3.30 11.56
CA LEU A 23 -0.77 -2.41 11.15
C LEU A 23 -0.53 -0.96 11.58
N GLN A 24 0.04 -0.73 12.77
CA GLN A 24 0.43 0.60 13.23
C GLN A 24 1.58 1.18 12.39
N ALA A 25 2.56 0.37 12.00
CA ALA A 25 3.64 0.80 11.12
C ALA A 25 3.12 1.22 9.74
N LEU A 26 2.18 0.45 9.16
CA LEU A 26 1.49 0.83 7.93
C LEU A 26 0.70 2.13 8.11
N GLY A 27 -0.02 2.29 9.23
CA GLY A 27 -0.73 3.53 9.58
C GLY A 27 0.18 4.75 9.62
N ARG A 28 1.35 4.64 10.27
CA ARG A 28 2.35 5.73 10.31
C ARG A 28 2.93 6.06 8.92
N GLY A 29 3.10 5.06 8.05
CA GLY A 29 3.56 5.29 6.69
C GLY A 29 2.51 5.99 5.82
N LEU A 30 1.24 5.60 5.97
CA LEU A 30 0.11 6.29 5.33
C LEU A 30 0.00 7.74 5.80
N GLU A 31 0.12 8.01 7.10
CA GLU A 31 0.12 9.37 7.67
C GLU A 31 1.20 10.27 7.05
N LYS A 32 2.36 9.69 6.73
CA LYS A 32 3.51 10.39 6.14
C LYS A 32 3.46 10.46 4.61
N ASN A 33 2.42 9.93 3.96
CA ASN A 33 2.33 9.74 2.52
C ASN A 33 3.52 8.96 1.92
N ARG A 34 4.12 8.05 2.70
CA ARG A 34 5.25 7.23 2.25
C ARG A 34 5.30 5.89 2.97
N LEU A 35 5.23 4.83 2.18
CA LEU A 35 5.43 3.46 2.63
C LEU A 35 6.75 2.96 2.04
N SER A 36 7.64 2.44 2.89
CA SER A 36 8.93 1.89 2.47
C SER A 36 9.01 0.45 2.96
N PHE A 37 9.28 -0.47 2.05
CA PHE A 37 9.41 -1.89 2.35
C PHE A 37 10.78 -2.35 1.88
N SER A 38 11.49 -3.10 2.72
CA SER A 38 12.81 -3.61 2.39
C SER A 38 13.03 -5.01 2.96
N ASP A 39 13.84 -5.78 2.25
CA ASP A 39 14.32 -7.11 2.64
C ASP A 39 15.76 -7.31 2.12
N GLU A 40 16.28 -8.53 2.21
CA GLU A 40 17.64 -8.87 1.78
C GLU A 40 17.89 -8.67 0.27
N GLU A 41 16.82 -8.72 -0.53
CA GLU A 41 16.87 -8.65 -1.99
C GLU A 41 16.67 -7.21 -2.52
N GLY A 42 16.25 -6.25 -1.69
CA GLY A 42 16.11 -4.83 -2.06
C GLY A 42 14.95 -4.13 -1.38
N GLU A 43 14.55 -2.99 -1.95
CA GLU A 43 13.52 -2.11 -1.38
C GLU A 43 12.53 -1.60 -2.42
N ILE A 44 11.34 -1.21 -1.97
CA ILE A 44 10.33 -0.49 -2.75
C ILE A 44 9.76 0.65 -1.92
N HIS A 45 9.55 1.79 -2.57
CA HIS A 45 8.86 2.93 -1.98
C HIS A 45 7.54 3.15 -2.72
N LEU A 46 6.48 3.36 -1.94
CA LEU A 46 5.16 3.69 -2.44
C LEU A 46 4.74 5.02 -1.82
N ASP A 47 4.33 5.97 -2.65
CA ASP A 47 3.82 7.26 -2.21
C ASP A 47 2.28 7.30 -2.35
N PRO A 48 1.52 6.92 -1.31
CA PRO A 48 0.07 7.00 -1.29
C PRO A 48 -0.38 8.46 -1.34
N ASN A 49 -0.84 8.89 -2.51
CA ASN A 49 -1.30 10.25 -2.77
C ASN A 49 -2.70 10.26 -3.36
N GLY A 50 -3.38 11.41 -3.25
CA GLY A 50 -4.71 11.61 -3.80
C GLY A 50 -5.78 10.78 -3.07
N LEU A 51 -6.71 10.22 -3.84
CA LEU A 51 -7.78 9.40 -3.29
C LEU A 51 -7.33 7.94 -3.17
N LEU A 52 -7.40 7.42 -1.96
CA LEU A 52 -7.14 6.02 -1.66
C LEU A 52 -8.46 5.26 -1.58
N ASN A 53 -8.51 4.11 -2.22
CA ASN A 53 -9.60 3.14 -2.09
C ASN A 53 -9.21 2.06 -1.07
N LEU A 54 -10.08 1.85 -0.07
CA LEU A 54 -9.95 0.81 0.94
C LEU A 54 -10.99 -0.28 0.69
N LYS A 55 -10.55 -1.53 0.59
CA LYS A 55 -11.40 -2.72 0.59
C LYS A 55 -11.03 -3.61 1.76
N LEU A 56 -12.02 -3.89 2.62
CA LEU A 56 -11.90 -4.81 3.75
C LEU A 56 -12.84 -5.99 3.52
N THR A 57 -12.33 -7.22 3.62
CA THR A 57 -13.16 -8.42 3.59
C THR A 57 -12.81 -9.35 4.74
N ALA A 58 -13.82 -9.87 5.41
CA ALA A 58 -13.67 -10.86 6.48
C ALA A 58 -14.46 -12.12 6.11
N SER A 59 -13.88 -13.30 6.37
CA SER A 59 -14.54 -14.58 6.20
C SER A 59 -14.21 -15.53 7.35
N LYS A 60 -15.14 -16.44 7.63
CA LYS A 60 -15.00 -17.53 8.58
C LYS A 60 -15.49 -18.82 7.91
N GLU A 61 -14.59 -19.78 7.83
CA GLU A 61 -14.82 -21.13 7.29
C GLU A 61 -14.38 -22.14 8.35
N GLU A 62 -14.69 -23.42 8.16
CA GLU A 62 -14.31 -24.47 9.11
C GLU A 62 -12.79 -24.49 9.32
N GLY A 63 -12.36 -24.18 10.56
CA GLY A 63 -10.96 -24.14 10.94
C GLY A 63 -10.16 -22.91 10.49
N ARG A 64 -10.77 -21.93 9.80
CA ARG A 64 -10.04 -20.76 9.31
C ARG A 64 -10.83 -19.45 9.44
N GLN A 65 -10.16 -18.43 9.95
CA GLN A 65 -10.64 -17.05 9.93
C GLN A 65 -9.67 -16.21 9.10
N ARG A 66 -10.20 -15.34 8.26
CA ARG A 66 -9.38 -14.50 7.39
C ARG A 66 -9.92 -13.07 7.36
N LEU A 67 -9.01 -12.12 7.55
CA LEU A 67 -9.23 -10.70 7.26
C LEU A 67 -8.31 -10.32 6.10
N ASN A 68 -8.84 -9.71 5.04
CA ASN A 68 -8.05 -9.12 3.97
C ASN A 68 -8.24 -7.62 3.98
N LEU A 69 -7.13 -6.90 4.12
CA LEU A 69 -7.04 -5.46 3.98
C LEU A 69 -6.37 -5.16 2.64
N ARG A 70 -7.04 -4.39 1.77
CA ARG A 70 -6.46 -3.91 0.52
C ARG A 70 -6.62 -2.41 0.41
N ILE A 71 -5.52 -1.72 0.20
CA ILE A 71 -5.45 -0.28 -0.07
C ILE A 71 -4.87 -0.10 -1.47
N SER A 72 -5.49 0.74 -2.29
CA SER A 72 -5.05 1.02 -3.65
C SER A 72 -5.33 2.46 -4.01
N TRP A 73 -4.46 3.08 -4.79
CA TRP A 73 -4.65 4.43 -5.33
C TRP A 73 -4.19 4.45 -6.78
N GLN A 74 -4.60 5.48 -7.51
CA GLN A 74 -4.07 5.78 -8.84
C GLN A 74 -3.03 6.88 -8.70
N VAL A 75 -1.91 6.72 -9.39
CA VAL A 75 -0.93 7.80 -9.50
C VAL A 75 -1.48 8.77 -10.55
N GLU A 76 -1.93 9.94 -10.12
CA GLU A 76 -2.29 10.99 -11.07
C GLU A 76 -1.00 11.51 -11.72
N ASP A 77 -0.87 11.32 -13.03
CA ASP A 77 0.17 11.96 -13.82
C ASP A 77 0.03 13.47 -13.67
N GLN A 78 1.01 14.13 -13.04
CA GLN A 78 1.05 15.59 -12.90
C GLN A 78 1.20 16.32 -14.25
N ALA A 79 1.25 15.60 -15.37
CA ALA A 79 1.41 16.14 -16.72
C ALA A 79 0.07 16.32 -17.47
N LYS A 80 -0.95 16.94 -16.85
CA LYS A 80 -2.05 17.55 -17.61
C LYS A 80 -1.80 19.03 -17.77
N THR A 81 -0.89 19.38 -18.69
CA THR A 81 -0.80 20.74 -19.24
C THR A 81 -2.20 21.18 -19.67
N LYS A 82 -2.72 22.26 -19.07
CA LYS A 82 -3.99 22.91 -19.47
C LYS A 82 -3.90 23.28 -20.96
N LYS A 83 -4.36 22.40 -21.85
CA LYS A 83 -4.64 22.79 -23.23
C LYS A 83 -5.95 23.57 -23.20
N ASN A 84 -5.86 24.89 -23.32
CA ASN A 84 -7.02 25.75 -23.48
C ASN A 84 -7.83 25.28 -24.69
N LEU A 85 -9.06 24.81 -24.45
CA LEU A 85 -9.98 24.43 -25.50
C LEU A 85 -10.43 25.71 -26.23
N LYS A 86 -10.00 25.89 -27.48
CA LYS A 86 -10.61 26.91 -28.36
C LYS A 86 -11.80 26.26 -29.05
N ILE A 87 -13.01 26.66 -28.65
CA ILE A 87 -14.24 26.32 -29.35
C ILE A 87 -14.38 27.33 -30.52
N LYS A 88 -14.63 26.83 -31.73
CA LYS A 88 -15.07 27.62 -32.89
C LYS A 88 -16.54 27.37 -33.13
#